data_AF-A0A661D4V7-F1
#
_entry.id   AF-A0A661D4V7-F1
#
_cell.length_a   1.000
_cell.length_b   1.000
_cell.length_c   1.000
_cell.angle_alpha   90.00
_cell.angle_beta   90.00
_cell.angle_gamma   90.00
#
_symmetry.space_group_name_H-M   'P 1'
#
loop_
_entity.id
_entity.type
_entity.pdbx_description
1 polymer ?
#
loop_
_entity_poly.entity_id
_entity_poly.type
_entity_poly.pdbx_seq_one_letter_code
_entity_poly.pdbx_strand_id
1 'polypeptide(L)'
;GLAQTQPQIDKARTALQSLVQKDTTGAVLYRLGGLAALEKKAEEALHYLQEAIFKKGGRFFETAPHDPAWRELRTDSRFQSLVSENTEISSITSH
;
A
#
# COMPACT_ATOMS: atom_id res chain seq x y z
N GLY A 1 16.35 5.84 14.14
CA GLY A 1 15.63 6.88 13.35
C GLY A 1 15.74 6.57 11.86
N LEU A 2 14.91 7.20 11.01
CA LEU A 2 14.81 6.88 9.57
C LEU A 2 16.16 6.80 8.85
N ALA A 3 17.14 7.66 9.19
CA ALA A 3 18.48 7.63 8.62
C ALA A 3 19.26 6.32 8.87
N GLN A 4 19.03 5.65 10.00
CA GLN A 4 19.67 4.36 10.32
C GLN A 4 18.98 3.19 9.64
N THR A 5 17.70 3.35 9.29
CA THR A 5 16.87 2.32 8.65
C THR A 5 16.83 2.44 7.13
N GLN A 6 17.27 3.57 6.57
CA GLN A 6 17.29 3.83 5.13
C GLN A 6 17.97 2.72 4.31
N PRO A 7 19.15 2.18 4.70
CA PRO A 7 19.78 1.10 3.94
C PRO A 7 18.94 -0.18 3.90
N GLN A 8 18.18 -0.46 4.95
CA GLN A 8 17.29 -1.62 4.98
C GLN A 8 16.03 -1.38 4.15
N ILE A 9 15.49 -0.16 4.15
CA ILE A 9 14.37 0.26 3.30
C ILE A 9 14.78 0.15 1.82
N ASP A 10 15.97 0.62 1.46
CA ASP A 10 16.47 0.55 0.08
C ASP A 10 16.67 -0.90 -0.38
N LYS A 11 17.29 -1.74 0.46
CA LYS A 11 17.45 -3.17 0.17
C LYS A 11 16.09 -3.86 -0.01
N ALA A 12 15.11 -3.55 0.85
CA ALA A 12 13.77 -4.09 0.74
C ALA A 12 13.08 -3.63 -0.55
N ARG A 13 13.23 -2.35 -0.93
CA ARG A 13 12.68 -1.81 -2.18
C ARG A 13 13.25 -2.53 -3.39
N THR A 14 14.57 -2.69 -3.50
CA THR A 14 15.20 -3.38 -4.64
C THR A 14 14.74 -4.84 -4.76
N ALA A 15 14.62 -5.53 -3.62
CA ALA A 15 14.10 -6.90 -3.60
C ALA A 15 12.65 -6.97 -4.08
N LEU A 16 11.79 -6.06 -3.60
CA LEU A 16 10.38 -5.99 -4.00
C LEU A 16 10.21 -5.60 -5.47
N GLN A 17 10.98 -4.64 -5.98
CA GLN A 17 10.95 -4.22 -7.38
C GLN A 17 11.29 -5.39 -8.32
N SER A 18 12.19 -6.29 -7.92
CA SER A 18 12.54 -7.49 -8.70
C SER A 18 11.40 -8.52 -8.77
N LEU A 19 10.41 -8.42 -7.88
CA LEU A 19 9.28 -9.35 -7.76
C LEU A 19 7.99 -8.78 -8.36
N VAL A 20 7.91 -7.47 -8.64
CA VAL A 20 6.65 -6.80 -9.00
C VAL A 20 5.99 -7.41 -10.24
N GLN A 21 6.76 -7.81 -11.25
CA GLN A 21 6.22 -8.40 -12.48
C GLN A 21 5.67 -9.82 -12.27
N LYS A 22 6.10 -10.50 -11.21
CA LYS A 22 5.68 -11.87 -10.88
C LYS A 22 4.49 -11.87 -9.91
N ASP A 23 4.21 -10.74 -9.27
CA ASP A 23 3.14 -10.61 -8.30
C ASP A 23 1.81 -10.29 -8.97
N THR A 24 0.92 -11.26 -8.99
CA THR A 24 -0.44 -11.12 -9.49
C THR A 24 -1.43 -10.67 -8.41
N THR A 25 -1.00 -10.68 -7.14
CA THR A 25 -1.87 -10.44 -5.98
C THR A 25 -1.93 -8.97 -5.57
N GLY A 26 -0.90 -8.18 -5.90
CA GLY A 26 -0.74 -6.80 -5.46
C GLY A 26 -0.02 -6.66 -4.12
N ALA A 27 0.38 -7.77 -3.47
CA ALA A 27 1.10 -7.76 -2.20
C ALA A 27 2.47 -7.06 -2.29
N VAL A 28 3.16 -7.18 -3.42
CA VAL A 28 4.44 -6.49 -3.65
C VAL A 28 4.22 -5.00 -3.80
N LEU A 29 3.20 -4.58 -4.55
CA LEU A 29 2.82 -3.17 -4.71
C LEU A 29 2.41 -2.57 -3.35
N TYR A 30 1.60 -3.29 -2.57
CA TYR A 30 1.21 -2.85 -1.22
C TYR A 30 2.43 -2.61 -0.32
N ARG A 31 3.40 -3.54 -0.33
CA ARG A 31 4.64 -3.40 0.46
C ARG A 31 5.51 -2.24 -0.03
N LEU A 32 5.61 -2.02 -1.34
CA LEU A 32 6.32 -0.86 -1.91
C LEU A 32 5.66 0.46 -1.47
N GLY A 33 4.33 0.51 -1.49
CA GLY A 33 3.58 1.66 -1.00
C GLY A 33 3.81 1.94 0.49
N GLY A 34 3.85 0.89 1.32
CA GLY A 34 4.16 1.02 2.75
C GLY A 34 5.58 1.57 3.00
N LEU A 35 6.57 1.16 2.20
CA LEU A 35 7.92 1.74 2.27
C LEU A 35 7.91 3.22 1.88
N ALA A 36 7.23 3.59 0.79
CA ALA A 36 7.10 4.98 0.37
C ALA A 36 6.40 5.85 1.44
N ALA A 37 5.39 5.31 2.12
CA ALA A 37 4.72 6.00 3.22
C ALA A 37 5.67 6.28 4.40
N LEU A 38 6.49 5.30 4.79
CA LEU A 38 7.52 5.48 5.82
C LEU A 38 8.58 6.54 5.46
N GLU A 39 8.85 6.69 4.16
CA GLU A 39 9.74 7.72 3.62
C GLU A 39 9.06 9.09 3.41
N LYS A 40 7.79 9.24 3.81
CA LYS A 40 6.98 10.44 3.60
C LYS A 40 6.76 10.80 2.14
N LYS A 41 6.84 9.82 1.23
CA LYS A 41 6.54 9.96 -0.20
C LYS A 41 5.07 9.64 -0.44
N ALA A 42 4.19 10.54 -0.01
CA ALA A 42 2.74 10.32 -0.02
C ALA A 42 2.18 9.97 -1.40
N GLU A 43 2.61 10.67 -2.46
CA GLU A 43 2.11 10.43 -3.82
C GLU A 43 2.46 9.02 -4.32
N GLU A 44 3.72 8.61 -4.15
CA GLU A 44 4.20 7.28 -4.53
C GLU A 44 3.51 6.19 -3.71
N ALA A 45 3.32 6.42 -2.42
CA ALA A 45 2.62 5.49 -1.53
C ALA A 45 1.16 5.26 -1.97
N LEU A 46 0.43 6.34 -2.27
CA LEU A 46 -0.97 6.27 -2.68
C LEU A 46 -1.12 5.63 -4.06
N HIS A 47 -0.22 5.94 -4.99
CA HIS A 47 -0.19 5.30 -6.30
C HIS A 47 -0.02 3.78 -6.18
N TYR A 48 0.94 3.32 -5.38
CA TYR A 48 1.13 1.89 -5.14
C TYR A 48 -0.04 1.23 -4.41
N LEU A 49 -0.65 1.92 -3.44
CA LEU A 49 -1.83 1.40 -2.74
C LEU A 49 -3.00 1.21 -3.70
N GLN A 50 -3.26 2.20 -4.55
CA GLN A 50 -4.30 2.13 -5.56
C GLN A 50 -4.07 0.95 -6.50
N GLU A 51 -2.87 0.83 -7.09
CA GLU A 51 -2.57 -0.30 -7.97
C GLU A 51 -2.71 -1.65 -7.27
N ALA A 52 -2.29 -1.75 -6.01
CA ALA A 52 -2.41 -2.97 -5.22
C ALA A 52 -3.87 -3.39 -4.99
N ILE A 53 -4.75 -2.43 -4.69
CA ILE A 53 -6.19 -2.66 -4.49
C ILE A 53 -6.84 -3.17 -5.78
N PHE A 54 -6.46 -2.64 -6.95
CA PHE A 54 -7.02 -3.07 -8.23
C PHE A 54 -6.50 -4.44 -8.72
N LYS A 55 -5.53 -5.08 -8.05
CA LYS A 55 -5.10 -6.45 -8.39
C LYS A 55 -6.10 -7.48 -7.87
N LYS A 56 -6.19 -8.63 -8.56
CA LYS A 56 -7.14 -9.72 -8.30
C LYS A 56 -7.14 -10.29 -6.86
N GLY A 57 -6.12 -10.00 -6.05
CA GLY A 57 -6.01 -10.44 -4.64
C GLY A 57 -6.15 -9.33 -3.59
N GLY A 58 -6.43 -8.09 -4.01
CA GLY A 58 -6.24 -6.91 -3.18
C GLY A 58 -7.37 -6.60 -2.20
N ARG A 59 -7.42 -7.28 -1.04
CA ARG A 59 -8.14 -6.79 0.16
C ARG A 59 -7.30 -5.83 1.00
N PHE A 60 -6.40 -5.10 0.34
CA PHE A 60 -5.51 -4.15 1.01
C PHE A 60 -6.26 -2.93 1.55
N PHE A 61 -7.43 -2.61 0.99
CA PHE A 61 -8.33 -1.58 1.54
C PHE A 61 -8.79 -1.89 2.97
N GLU A 62 -8.90 -3.18 3.35
CA GLU A 62 -9.24 -3.60 4.72
C GLU A 62 -8.02 -3.52 5.65
N THR A 63 -6.82 -3.75 5.12
CA THR A 63 -5.60 -3.87 5.93
C THR A 63 -4.89 -2.51 6.14
N ALA A 64 -4.85 -1.67 5.10
CA ALA A 64 -4.15 -0.39 5.11
C ALA A 64 -4.56 0.55 6.26
N PRO A 65 -5.85 0.67 6.64
CA PRO A 65 -6.26 1.52 7.75
C PRO A 65 -5.67 1.11 9.11
N HIS A 66 -5.31 -0.16 9.27
CA HIS A 66 -4.78 -0.71 10.52
C HIS A 66 -3.26 -0.86 10.51
N ASP A 67 -2.65 -0.95 9.34
CA ASP A 67 -1.21 -1.14 9.17
C ASP A 67 -0.41 0.12 9.62
N PRO A 68 0.60 -0.02 10.50
CA PRO A 68 1.42 1.09 10.98
C PRO A 68 2.17 1.86 9.90
N ALA A 69 2.53 1.22 8.78
CA ALA A 69 3.27 1.88 7.69
C ALA A 69 2.49 3.07 7.09
N TRP A 70 1.16 2.99 7.12
CA TRP A 70 0.25 3.99 6.54
C TRP A 70 -0.23 5.03 7.54
N ARG A 71 0.24 4.97 8.80
CA ARG A 71 -0.27 5.80 9.90
C ARG A 71 -0.35 7.29 9.54
N GLU A 72 0.70 7.83 8.93
CA GLU A 72 0.80 9.24 8.56
C GLU A 72 -0.17 9.63 7.42
N LEU A 73 -0.64 8.67 6.63
CA LEU A 73 -1.54 8.92 5.50
C LEU A 73 -3.02 8.72 5.83
N ARG A 74 -3.36 8.27 7.06
CA ARG A 74 -4.77 7.99 7.43
C ARG A 74 -5.67 9.23 7.42
N THR A 75 -5.09 10.41 7.54
CA THR A 75 -5.81 11.70 7.43
C THR A 75 -5.80 12.28 6.02
N ASP A 76 -5.09 11.66 5.06
CA ASP A 76 -5.11 12.06 3.66
C ASP A 76 -6.46 11.66 3.04
N SER A 77 -7.17 12.60 2.44
CA SER A 77 -8.49 12.34 1.85
C SER A 77 -8.42 11.32 0.71
N ARG A 78 -7.32 11.27 -0.04
CA ARG A 78 -7.13 10.29 -1.13
C ARG A 78 -6.95 8.89 -0.56
N PHE A 79 -6.25 8.76 0.57
CA PHE A 79 -6.13 7.49 1.28
C PHE A 79 -7.51 7.02 1.76
N GLN A 80 -8.29 7.91 2.37
CA GLN A 80 -9.64 7.61 2.87
C GLN A 80 -10.58 7.17 1.74
N SER A 81 -10.54 7.83 0.58
CA SER A 81 -11.28 7.42 -0.62
C SER A 81 -10.91 6.00 -1.05
N LEU A 82 -9.61 5.70 -1.19
CA LEU A 82 -9.14 4.37 -1.63
C LEU A 82 -9.63 3.24 -0.73
N VAL A 83 -9.62 3.45 0.59
CA VAL A 83 -10.03 2.41 1.55
C VAL A 83 -11.56 2.32 1.75
N SER A 84 -12.29 3.43 1.60
CA SER A 84 -13.74 3.46 1.82
C SER A 84 -14.52 2.95 0.60
N GLU A 85 -14.18 3.42 -0.60
CA GLU A 85 -14.89 3.06 -1.85
C GLU A 85 -14.84 1.54 -2.12
N ASN A 86 -13.73 0.90 -1.74
CA ASN A 86 -13.56 -0.55 -1.93
C ASN A 86 -14.18 -1.39 -0.80
N THR A 87 -14.44 -0.78 0.37
CA THR A 87 -15.22 -1.41 1.45
C THR A 87 -16.69 -1.53 1.04
N GLU A 88 -17.26 -0.49 0.40
CA GLU A 88 -18.64 -0.52 -0.07
C GLU A 88 -18.87 -1.56 -1.18
N ILE A 89 -17.96 -1.65 -2.16
CA ILE A 89 -18.05 -2.64 -3.25
C ILE A 89 -18.01 -4.09 -2.72
N SER A 90 -17.16 -4.35 -1.73
CA SER A 90 -17.05 -5.69 -1.12
C SER A 90 -18.30 -6.07 -0.32
N SER A 91 -18.97 -5.10 0.29
CA SER A 91 -20.23 -5.32 1.01
C SER A 91 -21.41 -5.67 0.09
N ILE A 92 -21.41 -5.18 -1.15
CA ILE A 92 -22.48 -5.41 -2.12
C ILE A 92 -22.35 -6.78 -2.81
N THR A 93 -21.12 -7.28 -2.99
CA THR A 93 -20.84 -8.53 -3.71
C THR A 93 -20.83 -9.79 -2.82
N SER A 94 -21.04 -9.65 -1.51
CA SER A 94 -21.01 -10.75 -0.53
C SER A 94 -22.38 -11.39 -0.21
N HIS A 95 -23.37 -11.28 -1.11
CA HIS A 95 -24.72 -11.86 -0.94
C HIS A 95 -25.07 -12.90 -1.99
#